data_AF-A0A535TNG8-F1
#
_entry.id   AF-A0A535TNG8-F1
#
_cell.length_a   1.000
_cell.length_b   1.000
_cell.length_c   1.000
_cell.angle_alpha   90.00
_cell.angle_beta   90.00
_cell.angle_gamma   90.00
#
_symmetry.space_group_name_H-M   'P 1'
#
loop_
_entity.id
_entity.type
_entity.pdbx_description
1 polymer ?
#
loop_
_entity_poly.entity_id
_entity_poly.type
_entity_poly.pdbx_seq_one_letter_code
_entity_poly.pdbx_strand_id
1 'polypeptide(L)' 'MMEDRYYVQRLTEQVFLVRERISIDGRPGPDDRLVRSFDMRHDAEMYAGSVNERQRKLDEHHGQWTQHAI' A
#
# COMPACT_ATOMS: atom_id res chain seq x y z
N MET A 1 -16.43 -1.27 -4.05
CA MET A 1 -15.62 -1.08 -2.82
C MET A 1 -14.28 -0.56 -3.30
N MET A 2 -13.74 0.53 -2.74
CA MET A 2 -12.39 0.98 -3.09
C MET A 2 -11.41 -0.10 -2.64
N GLU A 3 -10.68 -0.69 -3.60
CA GLU A 3 -9.64 -1.65 -3.27
C GLU A 3 -8.49 -0.95 -2.56
N ASP A 4 -7.92 -1.62 -1.57
CA ASP A 4 -6.75 -1.14 -0.84
C ASP A 4 -5.57 -0.96 -1.80
N ARG A 5 -5.06 0.26 -1.89
CA ARG A 5 -3.96 0.61 -2.80
C ARG A 5 -2.61 0.11 -2.28
N TYR A 6 -2.45 0.07 -0.97
CA TYR A 6 -1.24 -0.38 -0.31
C TYR A 6 -1.38 -1.82 0.16
N TYR A 7 -0.39 -2.67 -0.12
CA TYR A 7 -0.43 -4.07 0.29
C TYR A 7 0.95 -4.56 0.77
N VAL A 8 0.93 -5.62 1.56
CA VAL A 8 2.14 -6.28 2.07
C VAL A 8 2.54 -7.41 1.14
N GLN A 9 3.77 -7.36 0.63
CA GLN A 9 4.42 -8.44 -0.09
C GLN A 9 5.51 -9.06 0.79
N ARG A 10 5.43 -10.37 1.01
CA ARG A 10 6.53 -11.12 1.64
C ARG A 10 7.62 -11.37 0.60
N LEU A 11 8.83 -10.87 0.83
CA LEU A 11 9.99 -11.12 -0.04
C LEU A 11 10.76 -12.37 0.41
N THR A 12 10.98 -12.50 1.71
CA THR A 12 11.62 -13.66 2.35
C THR A 12 10.86 -14.04 3.62
N GLU A 13 11.36 -14.98 4.42
CA GLU A 13 10.73 -15.31 5.71
C GLU A 13 10.72 -14.16 6.70
N GLN A 14 11.66 -13.23 6.55
CA GLN A 14 11.93 -12.17 7.52
C GLN A 14 11.75 -10.78 6.92
N VAL A 15 11.53 -10.64 5.61
CA VAL A 15 11.41 -9.35 4.95
C VAL A 15 10.02 -9.18 4.34
N PHE A 16 9.33 -8.15 4.80
CA PHE A 16 8.00 -7.74 4.36
C PHE A 16 8.07 -6.35 3.75
N LEU A 17 7.51 -6.20 2.56
CA LEU A 17 7.53 -4.96 1.79
C LEU A 17 6.12 -4.42 1.72
N VAL A 18 5.92 -3.14 2.02
CA VAL A 18 4.68 -2.43 1.70
C VAL A 18 4.87 -1.76 0.35
N ARG A 19 3.98 -2.09 -0.59
CA ARG A 19 3.97 -1.54 -1.94
C ARG A 19 2.67 -0.80 -2.22
N GLU A 20 2.76 0.21 -3.06
CA GLU A 20 1.64 0.97 -3.61
C GLU A 20 1.35 0.48 -5.02
N ARG A 21 0.11 0.03 -5.26
CA ARG A 21 -0.36 -0.36 -6.59
C ARG A 21 -0.30 0.81 -7.56
N ILE A 22 0.31 0.59 -8.73
CA ILE A 22 0.35 1.58 -9.83
C ILE A 22 -1.04 1.78 -10.43
N SER A 23 -1.86 0.73 -10.46
CA SER A 23 -3.23 0.76 -10.96
C SER A 23 -4.15 -0.03 -10.04
N ILE A 24 -5.36 0.49 -9.80
CA ILE A 24 -6.41 -0.18 -9.04
C ILE A 24 -6.85 -1.46 -9.76
N ASP A 25 -6.89 -1.44 -11.10
CA ASP A 25 -7.29 -2.57 -11.94
C ASP A 25 -6.12 -3.52 -12.26
N GLY A 26 -4.90 -3.11 -11.92
CA GLY A 26 -3.68 -3.90 -12.11
C GLY A 26 -3.54 -4.99 -11.04
N ARG A 27 -2.96 -6.13 -11.42
CA ARG A 27 -2.56 -7.13 -10.42
C ARG A 27 -1.42 -6.57 -9.57
N PRO A 28 -1.43 -6.81 -8.24
CA PRO A 28 -0.30 -6.48 -7.39
C PRO A 28 0.94 -7.20 -7.89
N GLY A 29 2.05 -6.46 -8.04
CA GLY A 29 3.22 -6.94 -8.76
C GLY A 29 4.54 -6.41 -8.20
N PRO A 30 5.68 -7.01 -8.61
CA PRO A 30 7.00 -6.54 -8.21
C PRO A 30 7.37 -5.19 -8.85
N ASP A 31 6.62 -4.74 -9.84
CA ASP A 31 6.79 -3.43 -10.48
C ASP A 31 6.09 -2.31 -9.71
N ASP A 32 5.19 -2.65 -8.78
CA ASP A 32 4.51 -1.68 -7.92
C ASP A 32 5.50 -0.94 -7.03
N ARG A 33 5.21 0.34 -6.75
CA ARG A 33 6.15 1.20 -6.04
C ARG A 33 6.44 0.67 -4.64
N LEU A 34 7.71 0.44 -4.32
CA LEU A 34 8.13 0.15 -2.95
C LEU A 34 7.98 1.40 -2.08
N VAL A 35 7.17 1.30 -1.04
CA VAL A 35 6.93 2.39 -0.09
C VAL A 35 7.85 2.23 1.12
N ARG A 36 7.90 1.02 1.70
CA ARG A 36 8.67 0.73 2.91
C ARG A 36 8.92 -0.76 3.11
N SER A 37 10.00 -1.12 3.79
CA SER A 37 10.31 -2.49 4.23
C SER A 37 10.22 -2.64 5.74
N PHE A 38 9.93 -3.85 6.19
CA PHE A 38 9.76 -4.25 7.59
C PHE A 38 10.33 -5.64 7.82
N ASP A 39 10.87 -5.85 9.01
CA ASP A 39 11.36 -7.16 9.45
C ASP A 39 10.28 -7.98 10.17
N MET A 40 9.17 -7.33 10.55
CA MET A 40 8.03 -7.94 11.21
C MET A 40 6.76 -7.78 10.37
N ARG A 41 6.06 -8.90 10.13
CA ARG A 41 4.82 -8.94 9.36
C ARG A 41 3.74 -8.04 9.96
N HIS A 42 3.60 -8.08 11.28
CA HIS A 42 2.56 -7.33 11.99
C HIS A 42 2.70 -5.82 11.79
N ASP A 43 3.93 -5.30 11.86
CA ASP A 43 4.21 -3.88 11.63
C ASP A 43 3.92 -3.46 10.19
N ALA A 44 4.27 -4.33 9.23
CA ALA A 44 3.97 -4.09 7.82
C ALA A 44 2.44 -4.02 7.57
N GLU A 45 1.67 -4.93 8.17
CA GLU A 45 0.21 -4.98 8.07
C GLU A 45 -0.45 -3.76 8.73
N MET A 46 0.01 -3.38 9.93
CA MET A 46 -0.47 -2.16 10.61
C MET A 46 -0.18 -0.90 9.78
N TYR A 47 1.02 -0.79 9.22
CA TYR A 47 1.40 0.34 8.39
C TYR A 47 0.54 0.40 7.12
N ALA A 48 0.42 -0.72 6.39
CA ALA A 48 -0.42 -0.81 5.18
C ALA A 48 -1.88 -0.43 5.48
N GLY A 49 -2.44 -0.93 6.58
CA GLY A 49 -3.79 -0.59 7.03
C GLY A 49 -3.95 0.90 7.31
N SER A 50 -3.00 1.51 8.03
CA SER A 50 -3.03 2.93 8.37
C SER A 50 -2.96 3.84 7.13
N VAL A 51 -2.09 3.53 6.16
CA VAL A 51 -1.98 4.32 4.92
C VAL A 51 -3.19 4.13 4.01
N ASN A 52 -3.79 2.93 3.95
CA ASN A 52 -5.05 2.71 3.23
C ASN A 52 -6.23 3.46 3.86
N GLU A 53 -6.32 3.49 5.19
CA GLU A 53 -7.34 4.28 5.88
C GLU A 53 -7.18 5.78 5.58
N ARG A 54 -5.94 6.28 5.61
CA ARG A 54 -5.65 7.66 5.24
C ARG A 54 -6.01 7.95 3.78
N GLN A 55 -5.68 7.04 2.86
CA GLN A 55 -6.02 7.18 1.45
C GLN A 55 -7.54 7.20 1.23
N ARG A 56 -8.29 6.29 1.87
CA ARG A 56 -9.77 6.31 1.80
C ARG A 56 -10.35 7.63 2.28
N LYS A 57 -9.87 8.17 3.41
CA LYS A 57 -10.32 9.48 3.90
C LYS A 57 -10.03 10.58 2.88
N LEU A 58 -8.86 10.57 2.23
CA LEU A 58 -8.53 11.53 1.18
C LEU A 58 -9.44 11.37 -0.04
N ASP A 59 -9.70 10.14 -0.47
CA ASP A 59 -10.56 9.83 -1.61
C ASP A 59 -12.03 10.22 -1.36
N GLU A 60 -12.52 10.05 -0.13
CA GLU A 60 -13.85 10.48 0.31
C GLU A 60 -14.00 12.01 0.30
N HIS A 61 -12.95 12.73 0.72
CA HIS A 61 -12.97 14.20 0.81
C HIS A 61 -12.74 14.91 -0.54
N HIS A 62 -11.97 14.31 -1.46
CA HIS A 62 -11.50 15.00 -2.67
C HIS A 62 -11.82 14.29 -4.00
N GLY A 63 -12.49 13.15 -3.98
CA GLY A 63 -12.49 12.21 -5.13
C GLY A 63 -11.14 11.48 -5.23
N GLN A 64 -11.00 10.51 -6.14
CA GLN A 64 -9.78 9.66 -6.27
C GLN A 64 -8.51 10.51 -6.34
N TRP A 65 -7.85 10.72 -5.19
CA TRP A 65 -6.74 11.66 -5.07
C TRP A 65 -5.45 10.88 -4.99
N THR A 66 -4.70 10.89 -6.07
CA THR A 66 -3.38 10.25 -6.14
C THR A 66 -2.34 11.21 -5.59
N GLN A 67 -1.96 11.07 -4.32
CA GLN A 67 -0.81 11.78 -3.78
C GLN A 67 0.47 11.04 -4.19
N HIS A 68 1.08 11.44 -5.30
CA HIS A 68 2.43 11.01 -5.63
C HIS A 68 3.39 11.52 -4.56
N ALA A 69 3.85 10.64 -3.67
CA ALA A 69 4.98 10.97 -2.81
C ALA A 69 6.18 11.33 -3.71
N ILE A 70 6.67 12.57 -3.59
CA ILE A 70 7.87 13.07 -4.27
C ILE A 70 9.09 12.41 -3.63
#